data_AF-A0A496XMA3-F1
#
_entry.id   AF-A0A496XMA3-F1
#
_cell.length_a   1.000
_cell.length_b   1.000
_cell.length_c   1.000
_cell.angle_alpha   90.00
_cell.angle_beta   90.00
_cell.angle_gamma   90.00
#
_symmetry.space_group_name_H-M   'P 1'
#
loop_
_entity.id
_entity.type
_entity.pdbx_description
1 polymer ?
#
loop_
_entity_poly.entity_id
_entity_poly.type
_entity_poly.pdbx_seq_one_letter_code
_entity_poly.pdbx_strand_id
1 'polypeptide(L)'
;MATEDNEHESLLQTLKNVTGQVAGGTLGLARNTATMTAMFGESWLRTAVLNQLEPERLEAMADAGHFLKDARETAGMSIKDLSESLGLSDKAVLEDIESGSTIMPLELMLRSASLLARHDPIPFLIKFMRTYNPALEKTLEQWGVLALPRQYERERRFVNLYRQHDVLRSLTDDEYERFIHYMESSGNLVLDVMQKEKAASAQRQADSKGAGPAVKAKAKAIIKAKAPRQKAAPRKPKRTPVAKRKQP
;
A
#
# COMPACT_ATOMS: atom_id res chain seq x y z
N MET A 1 38.65 -3.05 50.51
CA MET A 1 37.40 -2.40 50.10
C MET A 1 37.77 -1.02 49.61
N ALA A 2 37.94 -0.85 48.30
CA ALA A 2 38.41 0.40 47.68
C ALA A 2 38.02 0.39 46.20
N THR A 3 36.83 0.87 45.83
CA THR A 3 36.41 1.11 44.43
C THR A 3 35.04 1.83 44.35
N GLU A 4 34.80 2.97 45.02
CA GLU A 4 33.58 3.77 44.72
C GLU A 4 33.80 5.29 44.61
N ASP A 5 34.85 5.88 45.21
CA ASP A 5 35.04 7.33 45.15
C ASP A 5 35.74 7.89 43.89
N ASN A 6 36.31 7.03 43.03
CA ASN A 6 37.11 7.46 41.87
C ASN A 6 36.28 7.63 40.57
N GLU A 7 35.02 7.18 40.56
CA GLU A 7 34.17 7.22 39.36
C GLU A 7 33.42 8.57 39.22
N HIS A 8 33.14 9.25 40.34
CA HIS A 8 32.39 10.50 40.32
C HIS A 8 33.20 11.71 39.82
N GLU A 9 34.52 11.74 40.03
CA GLU A 9 35.38 12.80 39.47
C GLU A 9 35.58 12.67 37.95
N SER A 10 35.65 11.45 37.43
CA SER A 10 35.79 11.13 36.00
C SER A 10 34.56 11.58 35.18
N LEU A 11 33.36 11.36 35.72
CA LEU A 11 32.11 11.72 35.05
C LEU A 11 31.90 13.23 34.97
N LEU A 12 32.29 13.98 36.00
CA LEU A 12 32.20 15.45 36.00
C LEU A 12 33.24 16.09 35.08
N GLN A 13 34.44 15.51 34.94
CA GLN A 13 35.41 15.97 33.94
C GLN A 13 34.97 15.68 32.51
N THR A 14 34.29 14.55 32.28
CA THR A 14 33.76 14.20 30.96
C THR A 14 32.61 15.14 30.54
N LEU A 15 31.72 15.51 31.46
CA LEU A 15 30.66 16.51 31.23
C LEU A 15 31.21 17.90 30.93
N LYS A 16 32.30 18.29 31.59
CA LYS A 16 32.94 19.60 31.39
C LYS A 16 33.64 19.70 30.03
N ASN A 17 34.19 18.59 29.52
CA ASN A 17 34.80 18.54 28.19
C ASN A 17 33.77 18.50 27.05
N VAL A 18 32.59 17.91 27.28
CA VAL A 18 31.48 17.86 26.29
C VAL A 18 30.82 19.23 26.11
N THR A 19 30.82 20.08 27.13
CA THR A 19 30.16 21.41 27.07
C THR A 19 31.02 22.47 26.36
N GLY A 20 32.31 22.22 26.16
CA GLY A 20 33.25 23.21 25.59
C GLY A 20 33.52 23.12 24.09
N GLN A 21 33.07 22.08 23.38
CA GLN A 21 33.61 21.75 22.04
C GLN A 21 32.60 21.51 20.90
N VAL A 22 31.37 22.03 20.99
CA VAL A 22 30.42 22.00 19.86
C VAL A 22 29.79 23.38 19.63
N ALA A 23 30.65 24.39 19.48
CA ALA A 23 30.31 25.62 18.81
C ALA A 23 30.65 25.48 17.32
N GLY A 24 29.64 25.19 16.50
CA GLY A 24 29.68 25.37 15.04
C GLY A 24 29.66 24.10 14.19
N GLY A 25 28.47 23.66 13.76
CA GLY A 25 28.34 23.16 12.38
C GLY A 25 27.80 21.75 12.09
N THR A 26 27.12 21.02 12.99
CA THR A 26 26.57 19.68 12.65
C THR A 26 25.17 19.35 13.20
N LEU A 27 24.42 20.35 13.68
CA LEU A 27 23.18 20.11 14.44
C LEU A 27 22.02 19.46 13.63
N GLY A 28 22.07 19.47 12.29
CA GLY A 28 21.03 18.88 11.43
C GLY A 28 21.15 17.37 11.22
N LEU A 29 22.38 16.85 11.17
CA LEU A 29 22.64 15.41 10.99
C LEU A 29 22.36 14.65 12.29
N ALA A 30 22.83 15.16 13.43
CA ALA A 30 22.71 14.47 14.71
C ALA A 30 21.26 14.28 15.17
N ARG A 31 20.34 15.19 14.86
CA ARG A 31 18.92 15.04 15.23
C ARG A 31 18.23 13.92 14.47
N ASN A 32 18.43 13.84 13.15
CA ASN A 32 17.85 12.76 12.34
C ASN A 32 18.50 11.41 12.65
N THR A 33 19.83 11.37 12.85
CA THR A 33 20.51 10.13 13.23
C THR A 33 20.10 9.66 14.63
N ALA A 34 19.95 10.56 15.61
CA ALA A 34 19.54 10.18 16.96
C ALA A 34 18.10 9.66 17.02
N THR A 35 17.14 10.27 16.30
CA THR A 35 15.76 9.77 16.23
C THR A 35 15.68 8.41 15.56
N MET A 36 16.53 8.18 14.55
CA MET A 36 16.58 6.94 13.81
C MET A 36 17.31 5.82 14.59
N THR A 37 18.43 6.11 15.26
CA THR A 37 19.10 5.17 16.17
C THR A 37 18.21 4.82 17.36
N ALA A 38 17.40 5.76 17.87
CA ALA A 38 16.44 5.48 18.95
C ALA A 38 15.28 4.58 18.51
N MET A 39 14.78 4.71 17.27
CA MET A 39 13.70 3.86 16.76
C MET A 39 14.15 2.49 16.25
N PHE A 40 15.40 2.35 15.80
CA PHE A 40 15.84 1.19 15.00
C PHE A 40 17.17 0.57 15.46
N GLY A 41 17.82 1.15 16.48
CA GLY A 41 19.03 0.60 17.11
C GLY A 41 20.32 0.69 16.28
N GLU A 42 21.46 0.54 16.96
CA GLU A 42 22.81 0.56 16.37
C GLU A 42 23.07 -0.63 15.41
N SER A 43 22.23 -1.67 15.47
CA SER A 43 22.34 -2.87 14.63
C SER A 43 22.03 -2.57 13.16
N TRP A 44 21.07 -1.69 12.84
CA TRP A 44 20.73 -1.39 11.45
C TRP A 44 21.92 -0.80 10.69
N LEU A 45 22.62 0.17 11.28
CA LEU A 45 23.76 0.84 10.63
C LEU A 45 24.87 -0.17 10.30
N ARG A 46 25.12 -1.14 11.19
CA ARG A 46 26.10 -2.21 10.96
C ARG A 46 25.65 -3.17 9.86
N THR A 47 24.38 -3.54 9.81
CA THR A 47 23.84 -4.44 8.77
C THR A 47 23.78 -3.77 7.40
N ALA A 48 23.48 -2.47 7.33
CA ALA A 48 23.48 -1.71 6.08
C ALA A 48 24.87 -1.60 5.45
N VAL A 49 25.92 -1.53 6.28
CA VAL A 49 27.32 -1.47 5.83
C VAL A 49 27.86 -2.87 5.51
N LEU A 50 27.50 -3.91 6.26
CA LEU A 50 28.00 -5.28 6.01
C LEU A 50 27.34 -5.98 4.80
N ASN A 51 26.10 -5.63 4.42
CA ASN A 51 25.33 -6.38 3.43
C ASN A 51 25.42 -5.84 1.98
N GLN A 52 26.39 -4.98 1.67
CA GLN A 52 26.58 -4.44 0.32
C GLN A 52 27.02 -5.49 -0.73
N LEU A 53 27.21 -6.75 -0.34
CA LEU A 53 27.86 -7.80 -1.15
C LEU A 53 27.04 -9.09 -1.32
N GLU A 54 25.79 -9.16 -0.85
CA GLU A 54 24.97 -10.36 -1.05
C GLU A 54 24.37 -10.42 -2.47
N PRO A 55 24.45 -11.55 -3.19
CA PRO A 55 23.90 -11.69 -4.54
C PRO A 55 22.36 -11.50 -4.58
N GLU A 56 21.66 -11.89 -3.52
CA GLU A 56 20.21 -11.66 -3.36
C GLU A 56 19.86 -10.15 -3.33
N ARG A 57 20.76 -9.32 -2.82
CA ARG A 57 20.58 -7.86 -2.78
C ARG A 57 20.73 -7.22 -4.15
N LEU A 58 21.69 -7.67 -4.94
CA LEU A 58 21.89 -7.19 -6.31
C LEU A 58 20.68 -7.53 -7.19
N GLU A 59 20.12 -8.73 -7.01
CA GLU A 59 18.87 -9.12 -7.68
C GLU A 59 17.71 -8.22 -7.23
N ALA A 60 17.53 -8.01 -5.93
CA ALA A 60 16.48 -7.12 -5.41
C ALA A 60 16.64 -5.65 -5.89
N MET A 61 17.87 -5.18 -6.05
CA MET A 61 18.17 -3.84 -6.58
C MET A 61 17.80 -3.72 -8.07
N ALA A 62 18.18 -4.70 -8.88
CA ALA A 62 17.78 -4.75 -10.29
C ALA A 62 16.26 -4.82 -10.44
N ASP A 63 15.60 -5.65 -9.62
CA ASP A 63 14.15 -5.78 -9.55
C ASP A 63 13.44 -4.47 -9.18
N ALA A 64 13.97 -3.74 -8.21
CA ALA A 64 13.42 -2.44 -7.79
C ALA A 64 13.66 -1.36 -8.86
N GLY A 65 14.82 -1.38 -9.52
CA GLY A 65 15.13 -0.50 -10.65
C GLY A 65 14.20 -0.72 -11.85
N HIS A 66 13.98 -1.98 -12.24
CA HIS A 66 13.02 -2.33 -13.29
C HIS A 66 11.60 -1.92 -12.91
N PHE A 67 11.20 -2.15 -11.66
CA PHE A 67 9.90 -1.70 -11.18
C PHE A 67 9.74 -0.17 -11.24
N LEU A 68 10.80 0.62 -10.97
CA LEU A 68 10.77 2.07 -11.16
C LEU A 68 10.49 2.45 -12.61
N LYS A 69 11.24 1.82 -13.52
CA LYS A 69 11.15 2.04 -14.96
C LYS A 69 9.74 1.73 -15.47
N ASP A 70 9.19 0.58 -15.09
CA ASP A 70 7.83 0.17 -15.45
C ASP A 70 6.77 1.15 -14.92
N ALA A 71 6.91 1.59 -13.68
CA ALA A 71 6.00 2.57 -13.07
C ALA A 71 6.06 3.92 -13.80
N ARG A 72 7.28 4.36 -14.16
CA ARG A 72 7.50 5.59 -14.94
C ARG A 72 6.89 5.50 -16.34
N GLU A 73 7.13 4.41 -17.06
CA GLU A 73 6.60 4.19 -18.41
C GLU A 73 5.07 4.06 -18.40
N THR A 74 4.52 3.39 -17.39
CA THR A 74 3.06 3.31 -17.17
C THR A 74 2.45 4.69 -16.89
N ALA A 75 3.18 5.57 -16.22
CA ALA A 75 2.78 6.96 -16.02
C ALA A 75 2.94 7.85 -17.27
N GLY A 76 3.48 7.31 -18.38
CA GLY A 76 3.72 8.04 -19.62
C GLY A 76 4.87 9.05 -19.53
N MET A 77 5.76 8.90 -18.56
CA MET A 77 6.86 9.83 -18.30
C MET A 77 8.16 9.33 -18.92
N SER A 78 8.94 10.21 -19.55
CA SER A 78 10.34 9.91 -19.84
C SER A 78 11.20 10.04 -18.58
N ILE A 79 12.41 9.49 -18.59
CA ILE A 79 13.34 9.62 -17.46
C ILE A 79 13.68 11.10 -17.17
N LYS A 80 13.68 11.94 -18.21
CA LYS A 80 13.86 13.38 -18.10
C LYS A 80 12.67 14.03 -17.38
N ASP A 81 11.45 13.68 -17.78
CA ASP A 81 10.23 14.22 -17.15
C ASP A 81 10.13 13.81 -15.68
N LEU A 82 10.54 12.58 -15.36
CA LEU A 82 10.60 12.11 -13.98
C LEU A 82 11.67 12.87 -13.18
N SER A 83 12.88 13.04 -13.73
CA SER A 83 13.96 13.81 -13.11
C SER A 83 13.52 15.25 -12.80
N GLU A 84 12.87 15.91 -13.76
CA GLU A 84 12.36 17.27 -13.61
C GLU A 84 11.26 17.34 -12.55
N SER A 85 10.31 16.39 -12.56
CA SER A 85 9.23 16.32 -11.56
C SER A 85 9.73 16.04 -10.14
N LEU A 86 10.85 15.33 -9.99
CA LEU A 86 11.47 15.03 -8.70
C LEU A 86 12.44 16.14 -8.23
N GLY A 87 12.72 17.13 -9.08
CA GLY A 87 13.65 18.23 -8.80
C GLY A 87 15.12 17.80 -8.77
N LEU A 88 15.49 16.80 -9.58
CA LEU A 88 16.86 16.31 -9.68
C LEU A 88 17.65 17.09 -10.72
N SER A 89 18.84 17.57 -10.32
CA SER A 89 19.79 18.28 -11.20
C SER A 89 20.48 17.34 -12.19
N ASP A 90 20.65 16.08 -11.82
CA ASP A 90 21.33 15.07 -12.61
C ASP A 90 20.43 13.84 -12.81
N LYS A 91 20.11 13.56 -14.07
CA LYS A 91 19.29 12.40 -14.46
C LYS A 91 20.04 11.07 -14.37
N ALA A 92 21.39 11.10 -14.36
CA ALA A 92 22.21 9.90 -14.25
C ALA A 92 21.89 9.13 -12.96
N VAL A 93 21.55 9.84 -11.88
CA VAL A 93 21.11 9.23 -10.62
C VAL A 93 19.90 8.30 -10.82
N LEU A 94 18.92 8.72 -11.62
CA LEU A 94 17.76 7.87 -11.93
C LEU A 94 18.12 6.73 -12.90
N GLU A 95 19.04 6.96 -13.84
CA GLU A 95 19.53 5.92 -14.76
C GLU A 95 20.27 4.81 -13.99
N ASP A 96 21.06 5.17 -12.99
CA ASP A 96 21.79 4.26 -12.11
C ASP A 96 20.83 3.48 -11.19
N ILE A 97 19.73 4.11 -10.78
CA ILE A 97 18.68 3.44 -9.99
C ILE A 97 17.87 2.48 -10.86
N GLU A 98 17.41 2.90 -12.05
CA GLU A 98 16.63 2.06 -12.97
C GLU A 98 17.43 0.85 -13.47
N SER A 99 18.76 0.96 -13.56
CA SER A 99 19.66 -0.14 -13.90
C SER A 99 19.99 -1.07 -12.73
N GLY A 100 19.61 -0.70 -11.49
CA GLY A 100 19.96 -1.44 -10.28
C GLY A 100 21.41 -1.27 -9.84
N SER A 101 22.13 -0.27 -10.37
CA SER A 101 23.53 0.03 -10.01
C SER A 101 23.63 0.70 -8.65
N THR A 102 22.63 1.50 -8.27
CA THR A 102 22.58 2.25 -7.01
C THR A 102 21.21 2.12 -6.34
N ILE A 103 21.18 2.16 -5.00
CA ILE A 103 19.93 2.18 -4.23
C ILE A 103 19.31 3.58 -4.28
N MET A 104 17.99 3.66 -4.50
CA MET A 104 17.24 4.92 -4.50
C MET A 104 17.15 5.51 -3.09
N PRO A 105 17.68 6.72 -2.78
CA PRO A 105 17.56 7.36 -1.47
C PRO A 105 16.12 7.44 -0.94
N LEU A 106 15.92 7.30 0.38
CA LEU A 106 14.59 7.28 1.02
C LEU A 106 13.69 8.46 0.61
N GLU A 107 14.26 9.67 0.60
CA GLU A 107 13.55 10.88 0.13
C GLU A 107 13.08 10.75 -1.31
N LEU A 108 13.95 10.25 -2.19
CA LEU A 108 13.63 10.08 -3.61
C LEU A 108 12.57 9.00 -3.81
N MET A 109 12.61 7.94 -2.99
CA MET A 109 11.59 6.90 -2.94
C MET A 109 10.23 7.45 -2.53
N LEU A 110 10.16 8.26 -1.47
CA LEU A 110 8.90 8.85 -1.01
C LEU A 110 8.31 9.82 -2.04
N ARG A 111 9.15 10.66 -2.67
CA ARG A 111 8.73 11.55 -3.76
C ARG A 111 8.25 10.78 -4.98
N SER A 112 8.98 9.74 -5.37
CA SER A 112 8.62 8.86 -6.50
C SER A 112 7.32 8.10 -6.21
N ALA A 113 7.12 7.61 -4.98
CA ALA A 113 5.88 6.98 -4.56
C ALA A 113 4.70 7.95 -4.62
N SER A 114 4.89 9.20 -4.20
CA SER A 114 3.85 10.23 -4.28
C SER A 114 3.47 10.59 -5.73
N LEU A 115 4.42 10.50 -6.65
CA LEU A 115 4.25 10.91 -8.05
C LEU A 115 3.75 9.77 -8.95
N LEU A 116 4.42 8.61 -8.89
CA LEU A 116 4.18 7.47 -9.77
C LEU A 116 3.07 6.56 -9.25
N ALA A 117 2.94 6.43 -7.93
CA ALA A 117 2.00 5.49 -7.33
C ALA A 117 0.62 6.13 -7.13
N ARG A 118 0.03 6.65 -8.23
CA ARG A 118 -1.22 7.42 -8.29
C ARG A 118 -2.34 6.83 -7.44
N HIS A 119 -2.45 5.50 -7.39
CA HIS A 119 -3.48 4.82 -6.63
C HIS A 119 -2.96 4.16 -5.36
N ASP A 120 -1.66 3.89 -5.23
CA ASP A 120 -1.16 3.20 -4.03
C ASP A 120 0.36 3.26 -3.81
N PRO A 121 0.85 4.09 -2.88
CA PRO A 121 2.28 4.17 -2.61
C PRO A 121 2.83 2.97 -1.84
N ILE A 122 2.01 2.17 -1.16
CA ILE A 122 2.50 1.14 -0.23
C ILE A 122 3.22 0.01 -0.96
N PRO A 123 2.66 -0.62 -2.02
CA PRO A 123 3.38 -1.66 -2.76
C PRO A 123 4.68 -1.14 -3.37
N PHE A 124 4.67 0.13 -3.81
CA PHE A 124 5.85 0.79 -4.33
C PHE A 124 6.93 0.86 -3.24
N LEU A 125 6.61 1.44 -2.08
CA LEU A 125 7.53 1.56 -0.95
C LEU A 125 8.05 0.20 -0.48
N ILE A 126 7.19 -0.83 -0.36
CA ILE A 126 7.61 -2.17 0.06
C ILE A 126 8.67 -2.75 -0.88
N LYS A 127 8.49 -2.61 -2.20
CA LYS A 127 9.43 -3.15 -3.21
C LYS A 127 10.83 -2.52 -3.04
N PHE A 128 10.91 -1.21 -2.81
CA PHE A 128 12.19 -0.52 -2.58
C PHE A 128 12.74 -0.75 -1.15
N MET A 129 11.92 -0.83 -0.12
CA MET A 129 12.35 -1.09 1.25
C MET A 129 13.06 -2.45 1.41
N ARG A 130 12.70 -3.44 0.58
CA ARG A 130 13.41 -4.72 0.51
C ARG A 130 14.90 -4.56 0.16
N THR A 131 15.24 -3.57 -0.66
CA THR A 131 16.64 -3.26 -1.03
C THR A 131 17.44 -2.65 0.13
N TYR A 132 16.77 -2.05 1.12
CA TYR A 132 17.40 -1.36 2.24
C TYR A 132 17.76 -2.30 3.38
N ASN A 133 16.84 -3.11 3.91
CA ASN A 133 17.14 -3.99 5.05
C ASN A 133 16.22 -5.24 5.08
N PRO A 134 16.75 -6.48 5.11
CA PRO A 134 15.90 -7.68 5.16
C PRO A 134 15.26 -7.82 6.54
N ALA A 135 15.87 -7.22 7.58
CA ALA A 135 15.28 -7.14 8.90
C ALA A 135 14.08 -6.17 8.90
N LEU A 136 14.06 -5.14 8.05
CA LEU A 136 12.88 -4.28 7.92
C LEU A 136 11.72 -5.04 7.28
N GLU A 137 11.97 -5.87 6.26
CA GLU A 137 10.97 -6.80 5.73
C GLU A 137 10.41 -7.69 6.86
N LYS A 138 11.27 -8.37 7.63
CA LYS A 138 10.81 -9.16 8.78
C LYS A 138 10.03 -8.35 9.79
N THR A 139 10.42 -7.10 10.11
CA THR A 139 9.63 -6.25 11.01
C THR A 139 8.31 -5.80 10.39
N LEU A 140 8.24 -5.54 9.08
CA LEU A 140 6.99 -5.24 8.39
C LEU A 140 6.07 -6.47 8.36
N GLU A 141 6.62 -7.67 8.13
CA GLU A 141 5.89 -8.94 8.23
C GLU A 141 5.37 -9.16 9.66
N GLN A 142 6.21 -8.90 10.66
CA GLN A 142 5.92 -9.08 12.08
C GLN A 142 4.98 -8.00 12.63
N TRP A 143 4.96 -6.79 12.05
CA TRP A 143 3.98 -5.72 12.31
C TRP A 143 2.69 -5.89 11.51
N GLY A 144 2.58 -6.97 10.71
CA GLY A 144 1.36 -7.30 9.99
C GLY A 144 1.12 -6.45 8.75
N VAL A 145 2.15 -5.85 8.14
CA VAL A 145 1.99 -5.14 6.85
C VAL A 145 1.62 -6.11 5.71
N LEU A 146 1.96 -7.40 5.83
CA LEU A 146 1.42 -8.45 4.94
C LEU A 146 -0.02 -8.86 5.29
N ALA A 147 -0.46 -8.60 6.52
CA ALA A 147 -1.81 -8.85 7.00
C ALA A 147 -2.47 -7.51 7.32
N LEU A 148 -2.59 -6.63 6.31
CA LEU A 148 -3.27 -5.34 6.47
C LEU A 148 -4.61 -5.61 7.17
N PRO A 149 -4.82 -5.11 8.40
CA PRO A 149 -6.06 -5.36 9.11
C PRO A 149 -7.23 -4.99 8.20
N ARG A 150 -8.32 -5.75 8.20
CA ARG A 150 -9.47 -5.51 7.30
C ARG A 150 -9.94 -4.05 7.30
N GLN A 151 -9.77 -3.35 8.42
CA GLN A 151 -10.06 -1.92 8.53
C GLN A 151 -9.11 -1.06 7.70
N TYR A 152 -7.81 -1.35 7.74
CA TYR A 152 -6.81 -0.68 6.93
C TYR A 152 -7.06 -0.87 5.42
N GLU A 153 -7.43 -2.08 4.98
CA GLU A 153 -7.80 -2.28 3.57
C GLU A 153 -9.03 -1.48 3.16
N ARG A 154 -9.99 -1.29 4.07
CA ARG A 154 -11.19 -0.45 3.82
C ARG A 154 -10.82 1.03 3.70
N GLU A 155 -10.01 1.53 4.63
CA GLU A 155 -9.48 2.89 4.62
C GLU A 155 -8.66 3.15 3.34
N ARG A 156 -7.77 2.22 3.00
CA ARG A 156 -6.98 2.24 1.76
C ARG A 156 -7.86 2.34 0.52
N ARG A 157 -8.92 1.53 0.42
CA ARG A 157 -9.88 1.60 -0.70
C ARG A 157 -10.56 2.97 -0.80
N PHE A 158 -10.91 3.57 0.34
CA PHE A 158 -11.52 4.90 0.37
C PHE A 158 -10.54 5.99 -0.08
N VAL A 159 -9.31 5.99 0.46
CA VAL A 159 -8.26 6.93 0.05
C VAL A 159 -7.91 6.76 -1.43
N ASN A 160 -7.93 5.54 -1.95
CA ASN A 160 -7.67 5.28 -3.36
C ASN A 160 -8.76 5.86 -4.27
N LEU A 161 -10.03 5.85 -3.83
CA LEU A 161 -11.13 6.53 -4.54
C LEU A 161 -10.87 8.04 -4.64
N TYR A 162 -10.43 8.66 -3.55
CA TYR A 162 -10.02 10.07 -3.56
C TYR A 162 -8.84 10.32 -4.53
N ARG A 163 -7.79 9.49 -4.47
CA ARG A 163 -6.58 9.67 -5.31
C ARG A 163 -6.81 9.50 -6.81
N GLN A 164 -7.85 8.77 -7.22
CA GLN A 164 -8.22 8.61 -8.63
C GLN A 164 -8.64 9.93 -9.29
N HIS A 165 -9.11 10.89 -8.51
CA HIS A 165 -9.63 12.16 -9.01
C HIS A 165 -8.58 13.26 -8.87
N ASP A 166 -7.71 13.38 -9.88
CA ASP A 166 -6.61 14.37 -9.86
C ASP A 166 -7.09 15.82 -9.75
N VAL A 167 -8.29 16.11 -10.28
CA VAL A 167 -8.96 17.40 -10.18
C VAL A 167 -9.15 17.87 -8.73
N LEU A 168 -9.28 16.95 -7.78
CA LEU A 168 -9.44 17.30 -6.35
C LEU A 168 -8.20 18.01 -5.79
N ARG A 169 -7.02 17.79 -6.38
CA ARG A 169 -5.76 18.46 -5.98
C ARG A 169 -5.65 19.90 -6.49
N SER A 170 -6.45 20.27 -7.49
CA SER A 170 -6.46 21.62 -8.07
C SER A 170 -7.53 22.52 -7.46
N LEU A 171 -8.34 22.00 -6.53
CA LEU A 171 -9.36 22.78 -5.84
C LEU A 171 -8.71 23.85 -4.96
N THR A 172 -9.33 25.02 -4.93
CA THR A 172 -9.04 26.06 -3.93
C THR A 172 -9.46 25.58 -2.53
N ASP A 173 -8.91 26.19 -1.49
CA ASP A 173 -9.23 25.84 -0.10
C ASP A 173 -10.75 25.89 0.16
N ASP A 174 -11.43 26.95 -0.32
CA ASP A 174 -12.88 27.12 -0.19
C ASP A 174 -13.68 26.03 -0.94
N GLU A 175 -13.20 25.62 -2.12
CA GLU A 175 -13.83 24.53 -2.88
C GLU A 175 -13.62 23.18 -2.21
N TYR A 176 -12.44 22.97 -1.64
CA TYR A 176 -12.09 21.75 -0.94
C TYR A 176 -12.91 21.61 0.36
N GLU A 177 -13.10 22.70 1.11
CA GLU A 177 -13.97 22.72 2.29
C GLU A 177 -15.41 22.33 1.94
N ARG A 178 -15.95 22.91 0.85
CA ARG A 178 -17.28 22.52 0.34
C ARG A 178 -17.33 21.04 -0.06
N PHE A 179 -16.28 20.53 -0.71
CA PHE A 179 -16.18 19.12 -1.08
C PHE A 179 -16.25 18.21 0.16
N ILE A 180 -15.50 18.53 1.21
CA ILE A 180 -15.53 17.76 2.47
C ILE A 180 -16.94 17.78 3.09
N HIS A 181 -17.60 18.94 3.14
CA HIS A 181 -18.97 19.04 3.66
C HIS A 181 -19.98 18.18 2.87
N TYR A 182 -19.85 18.14 1.54
CA TYR A 182 -20.69 17.26 0.70
C TYR A 182 -20.39 15.78 0.93
N MET A 183 -19.13 15.41 1.12
CA MET A 183 -18.75 14.02 1.40
C MET A 183 -19.24 13.55 2.77
N GLU A 184 -19.19 14.42 3.79
CA GLU A 184 -19.76 14.14 5.12
C GLU A 184 -21.28 13.94 5.04
N SER A 185 -21.98 14.86 4.38
CA SER A 185 -23.44 14.78 4.16
C SER A 185 -23.84 13.51 3.42
N SER A 186 -23.08 13.16 2.37
CA SER A 186 -23.28 11.94 1.58
C SER A 186 -23.02 10.68 2.42
N GLY A 187 -21.97 10.70 3.25
CA GLY A 187 -21.67 9.61 4.18
C GLY A 187 -22.80 9.35 5.16
N ASN A 188 -23.33 10.42 5.79
CA ASN A 188 -24.46 10.33 6.71
C ASN A 188 -25.72 9.77 6.03
N LEU A 189 -26.02 10.22 4.81
CA LEU A 189 -27.15 9.71 4.03
C LEU A 189 -26.99 8.21 3.72
N VAL A 190 -25.83 7.79 3.23
CA VAL A 190 -25.56 6.38 2.90
C VAL A 190 -25.67 5.51 4.15
N LEU A 191 -25.15 5.98 5.30
CA LEU A 191 -25.25 5.24 6.56
C LEU A 191 -26.71 5.07 7.01
N ASP A 192 -27.54 6.11 6.91
CA ASP A 192 -28.98 6.03 7.24
C ASP A 192 -29.71 5.04 6.32
N VAL A 193 -29.46 5.10 5.02
CA VAL A 193 -30.04 4.15 4.04
C VAL A 193 -29.62 2.72 4.36
N MET A 194 -28.33 2.48 4.59
CA MET A 194 -27.81 1.14 4.94
C MET A 194 -28.42 0.60 6.24
N GLN A 195 -28.63 1.46 7.23
CA GLN A 195 -29.30 1.08 8.48
C GLN A 195 -30.76 0.68 8.24
N LYS A 196 -31.50 1.47 7.44
CA LYS A 196 -32.88 1.17 7.05
C LYS A 196 -32.99 -0.14 6.26
N GLU A 197 -32.09 -0.37 5.31
CA GLU A 197 -32.03 -1.62 4.54
C GLU A 197 -31.74 -2.84 5.43
N LYS A 198 -30.84 -2.69 6.40
CA LYS A 198 -30.52 -3.75 7.36
C LYS A 198 -31.73 -4.07 8.24
N ALA A 199 -32.44 -3.06 8.73
CA ALA A 199 -33.66 -3.24 9.53
C ALA A 199 -34.78 -3.92 8.71
N ALA A 200 -35.03 -3.45 7.48
CA ALA A 200 -36.02 -4.04 6.59
C ALA A 200 -35.68 -5.49 6.21
N SER A 201 -34.40 -5.80 6.01
CA SER A 201 -33.93 -7.16 5.71
C SER A 201 -34.07 -8.08 6.93
N ALA A 202 -33.80 -7.60 8.13
CA ALA A 202 -34.00 -8.34 9.37
C ALA A 202 -35.49 -8.65 9.60
N GLN A 203 -36.38 -7.68 9.35
CA GLN A 203 -37.83 -7.88 9.45
C GLN A 203 -38.34 -8.92 8.46
N ARG A 204 -37.92 -8.85 7.18
CA ARG A 204 -38.26 -9.88 6.17
C ARG A 204 -37.77 -11.29 6.55
N GLN A 205 -36.61 -11.38 7.21
CA GLN A 205 -36.10 -12.66 7.73
C GLN A 205 -36.89 -13.17 8.94
N ALA A 206 -37.40 -12.28 9.79
CA ALA A 206 -38.28 -12.64 10.89
C ALA A 206 -39.67 -13.11 10.38
N ASP A 207 -40.26 -12.39 9.44
CA ASP A 207 -41.57 -12.73 8.85
C ASP A 207 -41.54 -14.07 8.09
N SER A 208 -40.43 -14.36 7.41
CA SER A 208 -40.23 -15.64 6.72
C SER A 208 -39.93 -16.83 7.64
N LYS A 209 -39.42 -16.58 8.87
CA LYS A 209 -39.27 -17.60 9.92
C LYS A 209 -40.54 -17.78 10.76
N GLY A 210 -41.35 -16.73 10.92
CA GLY A 210 -42.67 -16.75 11.57
C GLY A 210 -43.77 -17.40 10.72
N ALA A 211 -43.59 -17.46 9.39
CA ALA A 211 -44.37 -18.31 8.50
C ALA A 211 -44.00 -19.79 8.70
N GLY A 212 -44.45 -20.36 9.82
CA GLY A 212 -44.42 -21.79 10.09
C GLY A 212 -45.07 -22.63 8.98
N PRO A 213 -44.90 -23.97 9.01
CA PRO A 213 -45.05 -24.88 7.86
C PRO A 213 -46.44 -24.94 7.19
N ALA A 214 -47.44 -24.23 7.70
CA ALA A 214 -48.81 -24.22 7.17
C ALA A 214 -48.92 -23.63 5.75
N VAL A 215 -48.10 -22.63 5.38
CA VAL A 215 -48.13 -22.05 4.02
C VAL A 215 -47.43 -22.96 3.00
N LYS A 216 -46.38 -23.69 3.43
CA LYS A 216 -45.70 -24.70 2.58
C LYS A 216 -46.56 -25.93 2.30
N ALA A 217 -47.51 -26.26 3.19
CA ALA A 217 -48.47 -27.34 2.97
C ALA A 217 -49.51 -26.99 1.88
N LYS A 218 -50.02 -25.75 1.86
CA LYS A 218 -50.95 -25.29 0.81
C LYS A 218 -50.27 -25.15 -0.55
N ALA A 219 -49.02 -24.70 -0.61
CA ALA A 219 -48.26 -24.63 -1.88
C ALA A 219 -47.95 -26.03 -2.46
N LYS A 220 -47.63 -27.03 -1.62
CA LYS A 220 -47.43 -28.42 -2.08
C LYS A 220 -48.72 -29.11 -2.56
N ALA A 221 -49.88 -28.74 -2.02
CA ALA A 221 -51.17 -29.28 -2.48
C ALA A 221 -51.54 -28.78 -3.89
N ILE A 222 -51.24 -27.51 -4.21
CA ILE A 222 -51.49 -26.93 -5.53
C ILE A 222 -50.54 -27.51 -6.59
N ILE A 223 -49.29 -27.80 -6.23
CA ILE A 223 -48.30 -28.37 -7.17
C ILE A 223 -48.55 -29.88 -7.42
N LYS A 224 -49.07 -30.63 -6.44
CA LYS A 224 -49.40 -32.07 -6.63
C LYS A 224 -50.62 -32.32 -7.53
N ALA A 225 -51.46 -31.32 -7.78
CA ALA A 225 -52.58 -31.43 -8.73
C ALA A 225 -52.14 -31.33 -10.22
N LYS A 226 -50.87 -31.03 -10.49
CA LYS A 226 -50.28 -31.08 -11.84
C LYS A 226 -49.21 -32.18 -11.92
N ALA A 227 -49.66 -33.42 -12.12
CA ALA A 227 -48.80 -34.54 -12.51
C ALA A 227 -48.18 -34.32 -13.92
N PRO A 228 -47.08 -35.01 -14.27
CA PRO A 228 -46.05 -34.48 -15.17
C PRO A 228 -46.27 -34.83 -16.65
N ARG A 229 -46.02 -33.86 -17.55
CA ARG A 229 -45.84 -34.13 -18.98
C ARG A 229 -44.44 -34.72 -19.24
N GLN A 230 -44.43 -35.73 -20.10
CA GLN A 230 -43.30 -36.59 -20.48
C GLN A 230 -42.07 -35.81 -20.96
N LYS A 231 -40.88 -36.31 -20.60
CA LYS A 231 -39.56 -35.81 -21.02
C LYS A 231 -39.34 -36.09 -22.52
N ALA A 232 -39.04 -35.06 -23.30
CA ALA A 232 -38.47 -35.19 -24.65
C ALA A 232 -36.94 -35.08 -24.59
N ALA A 233 -36.26 -35.95 -25.34
CA ALA A 233 -34.80 -36.13 -25.37
C ALA A 233 -34.03 -34.93 -25.96
N PRO A 234 -32.74 -34.71 -25.58
CA PRO A 234 -31.97 -33.55 -26.03
C PRO A 234 -31.41 -33.74 -27.44
N ARG A 235 -31.57 -32.73 -28.30
CA ARG A 235 -30.99 -32.65 -29.64
C ARG A 235 -29.50 -32.25 -29.57
N LYS A 236 -28.65 -33.00 -30.28
CA LYS A 236 -27.20 -32.76 -30.43
C LYS A 236 -26.91 -31.49 -31.27
N PRO A 237 -25.82 -30.73 -30.99
CA PRO A 237 -25.43 -29.59 -31.80
C PRO A 237 -24.69 -30.02 -33.09
N LYS A 238 -25.00 -29.32 -34.18
CA LYS A 238 -24.47 -29.56 -35.53
C LYS A 238 -23.11 -28.88 -35.68
N ARG A 239 -22.03 -29.65 -35.89
CA ARG A 239 -20.69 -29.14 -36.24
C ARG A 239 -20.69 -28.61 -37.68
N THR A 240 -20.19 -27.40 -37.88
CA THR A 240 -19.80 -26.85 -39.19
C THR A 240 -18.44 -27.40 -39.62
N PRO A 241 -18.25 -27.85 -40.87
CA PRO A 241 -16.94 -28.26 -41.36
C PRO A 241 -16.13 -27.05 -41.89
N VAL A 242 -14.87 -27.01 -41.47
CA VAL A 242 -13.80 -26.15 -41.99
C VAL A 242 -13.36 -26.67 -43.35
N ALA A 243 -13.38 -25.83 -44.39
CA ALA A 243 -12.84 -26.15 -45.70
C ALA A 243 -11.30 -26.00 -45.72
N LYS A 244 -10.60 -27.08 -46.09
CA LYS A 244 -9.16 -27.09 -46.40
C LYS A 244 -8.94 -26.90 -47.92
N ARG A 245 -8.19 -25.83 -48.25
CA ARG A 245 -6.98 -25.76 -49.11
C ARG A 245 -7.02 -26.36 -50.53
N LYS A 246 -6.68 -25.53 -51.53
CA LYS A 246 -5.88 -25.94 -52.71
C LYS A 246 -4.96 -24.78 -53.19
N GLN A 247 -3.65 -25.03 -53.18
CA GLN A 247 -2.68 -24.54 -54.19
C GLN A 247 -2.74 -25.51 -55.39
N PRO A 248 -2.30 -25.17 -56.61
CA PRO A 248 -0.91 -24.82 -56.95
C PRO A 248 -0.63 -23.32 -57.09
#